data_AF-A0A7J8WP00-F1
#
_entry.id   AF-A0A7J8WP00-F1
#
_cell.length_a   1.000
_cell.length_b   1.000
_cell.length_c   1.000
_cell.angle_alpha   90.00
_cell.angle_beta   90.00
_cell.angle_gamma   90.00
#
_symmetry.space_group_name_H-M   'P 1'
#
loop_
_entity.id
_entity.type
_entity.pdbx_description
1 polymer ?
#
loop_
_entity_poly.entity_id
_entity_poly.type
_entity_poly.pdbx_seq_one_letter_code
_entity_poly.pdbx_strand_id
1 'polypeptide(L)'
;MEGVKLDRWGYEVKTSSDSCISVINAYYHQVLSYGRNRKVILEAPVLDKDCVLANILAAHFLSSSDPSKAPSLIEAAKAGIEQASSYEKAVFEAVNYLISQNRDDDVAVELHSKV
;
A
#
# COMPACT_ATOMS: atom_id res chain seq x y z
N MET A 1 -12.65 14.43 17.16
CA MET A 1 -11.23 14.20 16.85
C MET A 1 -11.17 12.92 16.06
N GLU A 2 -10.75 12.97 14.81
CA GLU A 2 -10.41 11.73 14.09
C GLU A 2 -9.26 11.08 14.87
N GLY A 3 -9.52 9.90 15.43
CA GLY A 3 -8.49 9.11 16.09
C GLY A 3 -7.45 8.66 15.07
N VAL A 4 -6.23 8.40 15.56
CA VAL A 4 -5.18 7.78 14.75
C VAL A 4 -5.71 6.46 14.19
N LYS A 5 -5.65 6.29 12.87
CA LYS A 5 -6.07 5.07 12.20
C LYS A 5 -4.86 4.14 12.06
N LEU A 6 -5.02 2.92 12.56
CA LEU A 6 -3.96 1.92 12.58
C LEU A 6 -4.31 0.76 11.68
N ASP A 7 -3.32 0.23 10.97
CA ASP A 7 -3.45 -1.04 10.28
C ASP A 7 -3.44 -2.24 11.26
N ARG A 8 -3.52 -3.45 10.72
CA ARG A 8 -3.50 -4.70 11.50
C ARG A 8 -2.23 -4.87 12.35
N TRP A 9 -1.14 -4.22 11.96
CA TRP A 9 0.17 -4.33 12.59
C TRP A 9 0.44 -3.19 13.58
N GLY A 10 -0.49 -2.24 13.74
CA GLY A 10 -0.38 -1.13 14.66
C GLY A 10 0.37 0.08 14.08
N TYR A 11 0.61 0.11 12.76
CA TYR A 11 1.22 1.27 12.11
C TYR A 11 0.16 2.32 11.76
N GLU A 12 0.53 3.58 11.95
CA GLU A 12 -0.31 4.72 11.55
C GLU A 12 -0.42 4.80 10.03
N VAL A 13 -1.66 4.91 9.55
CA VAL A 13 -2.00 5.08 8.14
C VAL A 13 -2.77 6.38 7.97
N LYS A 14 -2.28 7.26 7.10
CA LYS A 14 -2.95 8.51 6.78
C LYS A 14 -4.10 8.26 5.82
N THR A 15 -5.29 8.08 6.39
CA THR A 15 -6.54 7.94 5.65
C THR A 15 -7.70 8.56 6.41
N SER A 16 -8.69 9.05 5.67
CA SER A 16 -9.96 9.53 6.22
C SER A 16 -11.01 8.41 6.37
N SER A 17 -10.73 7.21 5.85
CA SER A 17 -11.71 6.14 5.67
C SER A 17 -11.40 4.90 6.54
N ASP A 18 -12.25 4.60 7.52
CA ASP A 18 -12.16 3.34 8.29
C ASP A 18 -12.39 2.11 7.41
N SER A 19 -13.20 2.27 6.36
CA SER A 19 -13.41 1.21 5.36
C SER A 19 -12.12 0.93 4.58
N CYS A 20 -11.32 1.96 4.27
CA CYS A 20 -10.01 1.78 3.62
C CYS A 20 -9.08 0.91 4.48
N ILE A 21 -8.99 1.19 5.79
CA ILE A 21 -8.24 0.36 6.75
C ILE A 21 -8.75 -1.08 6.77
N SER A 22 -10.07 -1.25 6.79
CA SER A 22 -10.69 -2.58 6.81
C SER A 22 -10.32 -3.40 5.57
N VAL A 23 -10.29 -2.77 4.39
CA VAL A 23 -9.87 -3.41 3.14
C VAL A 23 -8.38 -3.75 3.14
N ILE A 24 -7.51 -2.84 3.60
CA ILE A 24 -6.06 -3.10 3.75
C ILE A 24 -5.83 -4.32 4.67
N ASN A 25 -6.54 -4.37 5.80
CA ASN A 25 -6.44 -5.48 6.74
C ASN A 25 -6.97 -6.81 6.16
N ALA A 26 -8.05 -6.75 5.37
CA ALA A 26 -8.56 -7.88 4.63
C ALA A 26 -7.55 -8.37 3.58
N TYR A 27 -6.87 -7.45 2.89
CA TYR A 27 -5.80 -7.79 1.95
C TYR A 27 -4.64 -8.52 2.63
N TYR A 28 -4.16 -8.02 3.78
CA TYR A 28 -3.12 -8.72 4.56
C TYR A 28 -3.57 -10.13 4.94
N HIS A 29 -4.82 -10.31 5.36
CA HIS A 29 -5.37 -11.63 5.66
C HIS A 29 -5.31 -12.55 4.43
N GLN A 30 -5.74 -12.06 3.26
CA GLN A 30 -5.73 -12.84 2.02
C GLN A 30 -4.30 -13.21 1.58
N VAL A 31 -3.31 -12.32 1.76
CA VAL A 31 -1.92 -12.62 1.42
C VAL A 31 -1.32 -13.66 2.37
N LEU A 32 -1.43 -13.45 3.69
CA LEU A 32 -0.76 -14.26 4.70
C LEU A 32 -1.43 -15.62 4.93
N SER A 33 -2.74 -15.73 4.66
CA SER A 33 -3.50 -16.97 4.85
C SER A 33 -3.66 -17.76 3.54
N TYR A 34 -2.86 -17.44 2.50
CA TYR A 34 -2.98 -18.04 1.15
C TYR A 34 -4.40 -17.98 0.57
N GLY A 35 -5.11 -16.89 0.89
CA GLY A 35 -6.46 -16.63 0.41
C GLY A 35 -6.53 -16.37 -1.09
N ARG A 36 -7.71 -16.62 -1.67
CA ARG A 36 -7.94 -16.52 -3.12
C ARG A 36 -8.38 -15.12 -3.58
N ASN A 37 -8.72 -14.21 -2.67
CA ASN A 37 -9.29 -12.89 -3.00
C ASN A 37 -8.31 -11.74 -2.73
N ARG A 38 -7.06 -11.82 -3.23
CA ARG A 38 -6.08 -10.73 -3.08
C ARG A 38 -6.49 -9.43 -3.77
N LYS A 39 -7.36 -9.51 -4.80
CA LYS A 39 -7.91 -8.34 -5.50
C LYS A 39 -8.73 -7.39 -4.62
N VAL A 40 -9.09 -7.80 -3.40
CA VAL A 40 -9.81 -6.96 -2.43
C VAL A 40 -9.11 -5.62 -2.20
N ILE A 41 -7.77 -5.58 -2.32
CA ILE A 41 -6.99 -4.34 -2.18
C ILE A 41 -7.37 -3.25 -3.18
N LEU A 42 -7.95 -3.61 -4.33
CA LEU A 42 -8.38 -2.65 -5.35
C LEU A 42 -9.56 -1.78 -4.89
N GLU A 43 -10.27 -2.18 -3.84
CA GLU A 43 -11.35 -1.38 -3.26
C GLU A 43 -10.79 -0.23 -2.38
N ALA A 44 -9.57 -0.37 -1.84
CA ALA A 44 -9.02 0.63 -0.92
C ALA A 44 -8.78 2.00 -1.60
N PRO A 45 -8.15 2.10 -2.79
CA PRO A 45 -8.02 3.38 -3.49
C PRO A 45 -9.35 4.01 -3.92
N VAL A 46 -10.43 3.23 -4.05
CA VAL A 46 -11.78 3.76 -4.32
C VAL A 46 -12.37 4.41 -3.07
N LEU A 47 -12.08 3.85 -1.90
CA LEU A 47 -12.56 4.34 -0.60
C LEU A 47 -11.75 5.54 -0.10
N ASP A 48 -10.46 5.58 -0.42
CA ASP A 48 -9.59 6.74 -0.17
C ASP A 48 -8.50 6.80 -1.25
N LYS A 49 -8.70 7.71 -2.21
CA LYS A 49 -7.79 7.90 -3.34
C LYS A 49 -6.45 8.52 -2.95
N ASP A 50 -6.38 9.18 -1.80
CA ASP A 50 -5.19 9.90 -1.35
C ASP A 50 -4.37 9.07 -0.33
N CYS A 51 -4.88 7.91 0.09
CA CYS A 51 -4.17 6.98 0.98
C CYS A 51 -2.98 6.34 0.23
N VAL A 52 -1.77 6.64 0.69
CA VAL A 52 -0.52 6.17 0.07
C VAL A 52 -0.40 4.65 0.16
N LEU A 53 -0.68 4.09 1.35
CA LEU A 53 -0.61 2.64 1.57
C LEU A 53 -1.57 1.87 0.68
N ALA A 54 -2.82 2.33 0.56
CA ALA A 54 -3.83 1.71 -0.29
C ALA A 54 -3.39 1.66 -1.75
N ASN A 55 -2.94 2.81 -2.27
CA ASN A 55 -2.54 2.95 -3.66
C ASN A 55 -1.31 2.07 -4.00
N ILE A 56 -0.26 2.09 -3.17
CA ILE A 56 0.95 1.32 -3.49
C ILE A 56 0.74 -0.20 -3.37
N LEU A 57 -0.06 -0.66 -2.39
CA LEU A 57 -0.41 -2.08 -2.29
C LEU A 57 -1.28 -2.55 -3.45
N ALA A 58 -2.21 -1.72 -3.92
CA ALA A 58 -3.01 -1.98 -5.11
C ALA A 58 -2.14 -2.01 -6.38
N ALA A 59 -1.19 -1.09 -6.50
CA ALA A 59 -0.22 -1.06 -7.60
C ALA A 59 0.64 -2.34 -7.63
N HIS A 60 1.11 -2.81 -6.47
CA HIS A 60 1.87 -4.05 -6.36
C HIS A 60 1.06 -5.29 -6.75
N PHE A 61 -0.22 -5.35 -6.37
CA PHE A 61 -1.09 -6.42 -6.85
C PHE A 61 -1.19 -6.39 -8.39
N LEU A 62 -1.42 -5.20 -8.96
CA LEU A 62 -1.61 -5.02 -10.40
C LEU A 62 -0.33 -5.15 -11.22
N SER A 63 0.86 -4.92 -10.66
CA SER A 63 2.13 -5.04 -11.39
C SER A 63 2.34 -6.44 -11.98
N SER A 64 1.72 -7.45 -11.38
CA SER A 64 1.71 -8.83 -11.89
C SER A 64 0.45 -9.19 -12.67
N SER A 65 -0.73 -8.71 -12.28
CA SER A 65 -2.01 -9.14 -12.87
C SER A 65 -2.51 -8.29 -14.03
N ASP A 66 -2.24 -6.98 -14.00
CA ASP A 66 -2.62 -6.00 -15.04
C ASP A 66 -1.67 -4.79 -14.96
N PRO A 67 -0.43 -4.92 -15.48
CA PRO A 67 0.62 -3.91 -15.30
C PRO A 67 0.25 -2.54 -15.88
N SER A 68 -0.71 -2.48 -16.81
CA SER A 68 -1.16 -1.24 -17.44
C SER A 68 -1.83 -0.27 -16.46
N LYS A 69 -2.38 -0.80 -15.34
CA LYS A 69 -3.09 -0.01 -14.32
C LYS A 69 -2.23 0.37 -13.11
N ALA A 70 -1.05 -0.23 -12.96
CA ALA A 70 -0.17 0.07 -11.84
C ALA A 70 0.34 1.53 -11.84
N PRO A 71 0.76 2.13 -12.98
CA PRO A 71 1.32 3.49 -12.99
C PRO A 71 0.40 4.56 -12.40
N SER A 72 -0.91 4.52 -12.68
CA SER A 72 -1.83 5.54 -12.16
C SER A 72 -1.96 5.50 -10.64
N LEU A 73 -1.86 4.31 -10.04
CA LEU A 73 -1.87 4.14 -8.58
C LEU A 73 -0.55 4.56 -7.96
N ILE A 74 0.59 4.29 -8.61
CA ILE A 74 1.90 4.75 -8.14
C ILE A 74 1.94 6.27 -8.11
N GLU A 75 1.46 6.95 -9.16
CA GLU A 75 1.41 8.41 -9.19
C GLU A 75 0.45 8.99 -8.13
N ALA A 76 -0.68 8.34 -7.88
CA ALA A 76 -1.58 8.72 -6.78
C ALA A 76 -0.91 8.58 -5.40
N ALA A 77 -0.24 7.45 -5.15
CA ALA A 77 0.54 7.25 -3.92
C ALA A 77 1.64 8.30 -3.76
N LYS A 78 2.35 8.61 -4.85
CA LYS A 78 3.41 9.62 -4.87
C LYS A 78 2.88 11.03 -4.59
N ALA A 79 1.69 11.38 -5.09
CA ALA A 79 1.07 12.67 -4.85
C ALA A 79 0.72 12.90 -3.36
N GLY A 80 0.38 11.85 -2.61
CA GLY A 80 0.08 11.92 -1.17
C GLY A 80 1.29 11.74 -0.24
N ILE A 81 2.50 11.54 -0.80
CA ILE A 81 3.67 11.09 -0.03
C ILE A 81 4.10 12.09 1.05
N GLU A 82 3.93 13.39 0.83
CA GLU A 82 4.37 14.41 1.78
C GLU A 82 3.59 14.33 3.09
N GLN A 83 2.28 14.08 3.02
CA GLN A 83 1.37 14.00 4.17
C GLN A 83 1.29 12.59 4.79
N ALA A 84 1.92 11.60 4.16
CA ALA A 84 1.92 10.22 4.61
C ALA A 84 2.76 10.02 5.88
N SER A 85 2.41 8.99 6.65
CA SER A 85 3.19 8.58 7.81
C SER A 85 4.58 8.06 7.42
N SER A 86 5.52 7.98 8.37
CA SER A 86 6.86 7.40 8.10
C SER A 86 6.76 5.95 7.62
N TYR A 87 5.81 5.19 8.16
CA TYR A 87 5.54 3.82 7.75
C TYR A 87 5.10 3.76 6.29
N GLU A 88 4.11 4.57 5.92
CA GLU A 88 3.61 4.61 4.54
C GLU A 88 4.69 4.99 3.53
N LYS A 89 5.56 5.94 3.89
CA LYS A 89 6.71 6.35 3.07
C LYS A 89 7.68 5.20 2.81
N ALA A 90 8.04 4.44 3.84
CA ALA A 90 8.95 3.32 3.68
C ALA A 90 8.34 2.15 2.91
N VAL A 91 7.05 1.86 3.13
CA VAL A 91 6.31 0.88 2.31
C VAL A 91 6.26 1.33 0.86
N PHE A 92 6.01 2.62 0.61
CA PHE A 92 6.04 3.18 -0.74
C PHE A 92 7.38 2.97 -1.41
N GLU A 93 8.49 3.38 -0.77
CA GLU A 93 9.84 3.23 -1.32
C GLU A 93 10.15 1.76 -1.63
N ALA A 94 9.95 0.86 -0.66
CA ALA A 94 10.26 -0.56 -0.80
C ALA A 94 9.43 -1.22 -1.91
N VAL A 95 8.11 -1.00 -1.92
CA VAL A 95 7.21 -1.64 -2.89
C VAL A 95 7.40 -1.05 -4.29
N ASN A 96 7.58 0.27 -4.41
CA ASN A 96 7.86 0.90 -5.69
C ASN A 96 9.18 0.40 -6.30
N TYR A 97 10.17 0.10 -5.45
CA TYR A 97 11.41 -0.54 -5.88
C TYR A 97 11.19 -2.01 -6.31
N LEU A 98 10.43 -2.80 -5.54
CA LEU A 98 10.13 -4.21 -5.85
C LEU A 98 9.41 -4.41 -7.19
N ILE A 99 8.57 -3.46 -7.60
CA ILE A 99 7.86 -3.52 -8.88
C ILE A 99 8.66 -2.93 -10.06
N SER A 100 9.85 -2.39 -9.80
CA SER A 100 10.75 -1.89 -10.85
C SER A 100 11.49 -3.03 -11.55
N GLN A 101 12.03 -2.77 -12.74
CA GLN A 101 12.76 -3.79 -13.52
C GLN A 101 14.07 -4.24 -12.87
N ASN A 102 14.69 -3.40 -12.03
CA ASN A 102 15.98 -3.66 -11.38
C ASN A 102 15.79 -4.07 -9.92
N ARG A 103 14.77 -4.90 -9.66
CA ARG A 103 14.43 -5.40 -8.34
C ARG A 103 15.62 -6.10 -7.69
N ASP A 104 15.91 -5.70 -6.45
CA ASP A 104 16.78 -6.36 -5.49
C ASP A 104 16.03 -6.47 -4.17
N ASP A 105 15.85 -7.70 -3.68
CA ASP A 105 15.04 -7.96 -2.48
C ASP A 105 15.74 -7.43 -1.21
N ASP A 106 17.08 -7.40 -1.17
CA ASP A 106 17.85 -6.91 -0.03
C ASP A 106 17.73 -5.38 0.10
N VAL A 107 17.81 -4.68 -1.04
CA VAL A 107 17.60 -3.22 -1.09
C VAL A 107 16.16 -2.87 -0.69
N ALA A 108 15.16 -3.63 -1.13
CA ALA A 108 13.77 -3.40 -0.72
C ALA A 108 13.58 -3.53 0.79
N VAL A 109 14.23 -4.52 1.41
CA VAL A 109 14.21 -4.71 2.87
C VAL A 109 14.89 -3.54 3.59
N GLU A 110 16.02 -3.05 3.08
CA GLU A 110 16.71 -1.88 3.64
C GLU A 110 15.83 -0.63 3.58
N LEU A 111 15.15 -0.39 2.46
CA LEU A 111 14.21 0.73 2.30
C LEU A 111 13.06 0.67 3.32
N HIS A 112 12.48 -0.52 3.54
CA HIS A 112 11.41 -0.70 4.51
C HIS A 112 11.88 -0.59 5.96
N SER A 113 13.13 -0.96 6.26
CA SER A 113 13.68 -1.00 7.62
C SER A 113 13.99 0.37 8.23
N LYS A 114 13.74 1.45 7.49
CA LYS A 114 13.92 2.84 7.95
C LYS A 114 12.81 3.34 8.90
N VAL A 115 11.80 2.50 9.19
CA VAL A 115 10.62 2.80 10.03
C VAL A 115 10.86 2.44 11.48
#